data_AF-A0A2D5TNF7-F1
#
_entry.id   AF-A0A2D5TNF7-F1
#
_cell.length_a   1.000
_cell.length_b   1.000
_cell.length_c   1.000
_cell.angle_alpha   90.00
_cell.angle_beta   90.00
_cell.angle_gamma   90.00
#
_symmetry.space_group_name_H-M   'P 1'
#
loop_
_entity.id
_entity.type
_entity.pdbx_description
1 polymer ?
#
loop_
_entity_poly.entity_id
_entity_poly.type
_entity_poly.pdbx_seq_one_letter_code
_entity_poly.pdbx_strand_id
1 'polypeptide(L)'
;MIKFFRKIRQKLLAENRFNKYLLYAFGEIILVVIGILIALQINNWNEQQANEERIKSTLRQVQKDLLNDIEEIIPVVNYYDNKLILLEQFVNVTKPKSFFEENFRDFSQINLGYRQFIQSNQAFLRLKNQVELLPDEYNPLLKSLNRLYIENAKLYDFAHSNVTNVMLKYKSKLYDNFRWMEDYQKNNFTPEIKNYFLNSEANRKQLIKTKDALQNQYASMGFIKDQSVSCYLMLKKFLQNDSELPEVFDQLQLKYRINTPEELIGNYTSLNSTVSVELRDGILYLVPPKSASEITAESFILQEIGKDTLAAIIGKNTFMKFNRDAKGEIEGFAFVTSVGNKELASYKKEKK
;
A
#
# COMPACT_ATOMS: atom_id res chain seq x y z
N MET A 1 -16.92 55.70 -13.48
CA MET A 1 -18.00 55.79 -12.46
C MET A 1 -17.90 57.00 -11.53
N ILE A 2 -16.72 57.36 -11.00
CA ILE A 2 -16.56 58.46 -10.02
C ILE A 2 -17.11 59.82 -10.49
N LYS A 3 -16.97 60.19 -11.76
CA LYS A 3 -17.42 61.50 -12.28
C LYS A 3 -18.95 61.66 -12.31
N PHE A 4 -19.71 60.57 -12.44
CA PHE A 4 -21.18 60.61 -12.55
C PHE A 4 -21.82 60.78 -11.16
N PHE A 5 -21.42 59.95 -10.19
CA PHE A 5 -21.85 60.06 -8.80
C PHE A 5 -21.38 61.37 -8.14
N ARG A 6 -20.22 61.91 -8.55
CA ARG A 6 -19.73 63.23 -8.11
C ARG A 6 -20.65 64.38 -8.54
N LYS A 7 -21.19 64.37 -9.77
CA LYS A 7 -22.11 65.41 -10.25
C LYS A 7 -23.45 65.39 -9.49
N ILE A 8 -23.96 64.21 -9.17
CA ILE A 8 -25.21 64.05 -8.40
C ILE A 8 -25.03 64.55 -6.96
N ARG A 9 -23.91 64.24 -6.32
CA ARG A 9 -23.56 64.73 -4.97
C ARG A 9 -23.45 66.25 -4.90
N GLN A 10 -22.75 66.87 -5.87
CA GLN A 10 -22.61 68.33 -5.94
C GLN A 10 -23.98 69.03 -6.11
N LYS A 11 -24.87 68.45 -6.93
CA LYS A 11 -26.23 68.99 -7.13
C LYS A 11 -27.10 68.85 -5.87
N LEU A 12 -27.02 67.73 -5.14
CA LEU A 12 -27.77 67.49 -3.90
C LEU A 12 -27.31 68.38 -2.73
N LEU A 13 -26.01 68.70 -2.66
CA LEU A 13 -25.45 69.68 -1.71
C LEU A 13 -25.90 71.10 -2.04
N ALA A 14 -25.94 71.49 -3.32
CA ALA A 14 -26.40 72.81 -3.75
C ALA A 14 -27.89 73.05 -3.48
N GLU A 15 -28.71 72.00 -3.40
CA GLU A 15 -30.14 72.07 -3.06
C GLU A 15 -30.44 71.98 -1.54
N ASN A 16 -29.45 72.11 -0.65
CA ASN A 16 -29.60 71.97 0.81
C ASN A 16 -30.19 70.62 1.29
N ARG A 17 -30.11 69.56 0.47
CA ARG A 17 -30.68 68.23 0.79
C ARG A 17 -29.67 67.30 1.48
N PHE A 18 -29.17 67.71 2.64
CA PHE A 18 -28.10 67.01 3.35
C PHE A 18 -28.40 65.53 3.65
N ASN A 19 -29.62 65.19 4.09
CA ASN A 19 -30.03 63.80 4.34
C ASN A 19 -29.97 62.90 3.10
N LYS A 20 -30.33 63.44 1.92
CA LYS A 20 -30.23 62.70 0.65
C LYS A 20 -28.78 62.55 0.22
N TYR A 21 -27.96 63.58 0.43
CA TYR A 21 -26.52 63.50 0.16
C TYR A 21 -25.84 62.39 0.98
N LEU A 22 -26.12 62.28 2.27
CA LEU A 22 -25.58 61.22 3.14
C LEU A 22 -26.00 59.82 2.68
N LEU A 23 -27.29 59.63 2.33
CA LEU A 23 -27.80 58.35 1.83
C LEU A 23 -27.09 57.92 0.53
N TYR A 24 -26.88 58.86 -0.39
CA TYR A 24 -26.18 58.60 -1.66
C TYR A 24 -24.68 58.33 -1.47
N ALA A 25 -24.01 59.07 -0.58
CA ALA A 25 -22.60 58.83 -0.26
C ALA A 25 -22.39 57.46 0.41
N PHE A 26 -23.31 57.06 1.29
CA PHE A 26 -23.30 55.74 1.91
C PHE A 26 -23.56 54.62 0.89
N GLY A 27 -24.50 54.82 -0.04
CA GLY A 27 -24.74 53.90 -1.15
C GLY A 27 -23.52 53.71 -2.06
N GLU A 28 -22.75 54.78 -2.33
CA GLU A 28 -21.50 54.70 -3.10
C GLU A 28 -20.43 53.87 -2.37
N ILE A 29 -20.30 54.03 -1.04
CA ILE A 29 -19.40 53.20 -0.22
C ILE A 29 -19.82 51.73 -0.28
N ILE A 30 -21.11 51.42 -0.10
CA ILE A 30 -21.61 50.04 -0.17
C ILE A 30 -21.31 49.43 -1.54
N LEU A 31 -21.53 50.16 -2.63
CA LEU A 31 -21.24 49.68 -3.99
C LEU A 31 -19.74 49.38 -4.19
N VAL A 32 -18.86 50.24 -3.67
CA VAL A 32 -17.40 50.01 -3.71
C VAL A 32 -17.01 48.79 -2.87
N VAL A 33 -17.57 48.65 -1.67
CA VAL A 33 -17.32 47.50 -0.79
C VAL A 33 -17.78 46.20 -1.46
N ILE A 34 -18.96 46.16 -2.06
CA ILE A 34 -19.43 44.99 -2.84
C ILE A 34 -18.48 44.69 -3.99
N GLY A 35 -18.01 45.71 -4.72
CA GLY A 35 -17.03 45.54 -5.79
C GLY A 35 -15.71 44.92 -5.31
N ILE A 36 -15.19 45.38 -4.16
CA ILE A 36 -13.97 44.82 -3.55
C ILE A 36 -14.21 43.38 -3.09
N LEU A 37 -15.34 43.09 -2.45
CA LEU A 37 -15.68 41.74 -1.99
C LEU A 37 -15.80 40.76 -3.17
N ILE A 38 -16.43 41.16 -4.28
CA ILE A 38 -16.50 40.32 -5.49
C ILE A 38 -15.10 40.09 -6.08
N ALA A 39 -14.27 41.14 -6.16
CA ALA A 39 -12.89 41.00 -6.65
C ALA A 39 -12.06 40.06 -5.78
N LEU A 40 -12.16 40.19 -4.45
CA LEU A 40 -11.52 39.28 -3.49
C LEU A 40 -12.04 37.85 -3.64
N GLN A 41 -13.35 37.66 -3.80
CA GLN A 41 -13.94 36.34 -3.97
C GLN A 41 -13.47 35.65 -5.25
N ILE A 42 -13.38 36.39 -6.37
CA ILE A 42 -12.85 35.86 -7.64
C ILE A 42 -11.37 35.49 -7.50
N ASN A 43 -10.57 36.34 -6.84
CA ASN A 43 -9.16 36.04 -6.60
C ASN A 43 -8.99 34.78 -5.75
N ASN A 44 -9.71 34.67 -4.64
CA ASN A 44 -9.67 33.51 -3.76
C ASN A 44 -10.11 32.22 -4.48
N TRP A 45 -11.14 32.31 -5.34
CA TRP A 45 -11.59 31.17 -6.14
C TRP A 45 -10.53 30.71 -7.16
N ASN A 46 -9.88 31.66 -7.86
CA ASN A 46 -8.78 31.34 -8.78
C ASN A 46 -7.59 30.70 -8.05
N GLU A 47 -7.22 31.20 -6.88
CA GLU A 47 -6.17 30.62 -6.04
C GLU A 47 -6.53 29.20 -5.57
N GLN A 48 -7.78 28.99 -5.14
CA GLN A 48 -8.26 27.67 -4.75
C GLN A 48 -8.19 26.66 -5.90
N GLN A 49 -8.67 27.04 -7.10
CA GLN A 49 -8.60 26.18 -8.28
C GLN A 49 -7.15 25.83 -8.67
N ALA A 50 -6.23 26.80 -8.59
CA ALA A 50 -4.81 26.56 -8.84
C ALA A 50 -4.19 25.59 -7.82
N ASN A 51 -4.57 25.71 -6.54
CA ASN A 51 -4.13 24.79 -5.49
C ASN A 51 -4.68 23.37 -5.70
N GLU A 52 -5.97 23.23 -6.04
CA GLU A 52 -6.60 21.93 -6.32
C GLU A 52 -5.90 21.21 -7.48
N GLU A 53 -5.62 21.89 -8.59
CA GLU A 53 -4.90 21.28 -9.71
C GLU A 53 -3.44 20.92 -9.37
N ARG A 54 -2.76 21.74 -8.57
CA ARG A 54 -1.41 21.42 -8.07
C ARG A 54 -1.42 20.17 -7.21
N ILE A 55 -2.39 20.03 -6.31
CA ILE A 55 -2.57 18.84 -5.47
C ILE A 55 -2.85 17.62 -6.33
N LYS A 56 -3.82 17.68 -7.25
CA LYS A 56 -4.14 16.56 -8.15
C LYS A 56 -2.92 16.14 -8.97
N SER A 57 -2.13 17.10 -9.46
CA SER A 57 -0.87 16.80 -10.14
C SER A 57 0.11 16.06 -9.23
N THR A 58 0.28 16.48 -7.98
CA THR A 58 1.12 15.78 -7.01
C THR A 58 0.59 14.37 -6.72
N LEU A 59 -0.72 14.20 -6.52
CA LEU A 59 -1.37 12.91 -6.28
C LEU A 59 -1.21 11.95 -7.46
N ARG A 60 -1.36 12.42 -8.71
CA ARG A 60 -1.07 11.63 -9.92
C ARG A 60 0.38 11.17 -9.97
N GLN A 61 1.32 12.03 -9.57
CA GLN A 61 2.72 11.64 -9.49
C GLN A 61 2.97 10.60 -8.38
N VAL A 62 2.33 10.74 -7.22
CA VAL A 62 2.38 9.69 -6.18
C VAL A 62 1.82 8.38 -6.70
N GLN A 63 0.69 8.40 -7.42
CA GLN A 63 0.10 7.21 -8.02
C GLN A 63 1.06 6.53 -9.02
N LYS A 64 1.77 7.32 -9.83
CA LYS A 64 2.78 6.82 -10.76
C LYS A 64 3.98 6.21 -10.02
N ASP A 65 4.48 6.87 -8.99
CA ASP A 65 5.58 6.36 -8.17
C ASP A 65 5.19 5.02 -7.50
N LEU A 66 3.96 4.92 -6.98
CA LEU A 66 3.42 3.67 -6.41
C LEU A 66 3.34 2.54 -7.43
N LEU A 67 2.93 2.83 -8.68
CA LEU A 67 2.89 1.82 -9.73
C LEU A 67 4.30 1.26 -10.01
N ASN A 68 5.28 2.15 -10.17
CA ASN A 68 6.67 1.75 -10.36
C ASN A 68 7.18 0.93 -9.16
N ASP A 69 6.89 1.38 -7.93
CA ASP A 69 7.27 0.65 -6.71
C ASP A 69 6.66 -0.78 -6.70
N ILE A 70 5.40 -0.93 -7.15
CA ILE A 70 4.73 -2.25 -7.26
C ILE A 70 5.41 -3.13 -8.30
N GLU A 71 5.70 -2.59 -9.49
CA GLU A 71 6.38 -3.30 -10.58
C GLU A 71 7.79 -3.75 -10.19
N GLU A 72 8.51 -2.96 -9.40
CA GLU A 72 9.86 -3.29 -8.93
C GLU A 72 9.85 -4.26 -7.74
N ILE A 73 8.92 -4.12 -6.78
CA ILE A 73 8.95 -4.92 -5.56
C ILE A 73 8.46 -6.36 -5.77
N ILE A 74 7.50 -6.59 -6.67
CA ILE A 74 6.96 -7.94 -6.92
C ILE A 74 8.05 -8.96 -7.31
N PRO A 75 8.91 -8.71 -8.31
CA PRO A 75 9.97 -9.66 -8.65
C PRO A 75 10.98 -9.87 -7.52
N VAL A 76 11.20 -8.85 -6.67
CA VAL A 76 12.06 -8.96 -5.49
C VAL A 76 11.42 -9.84 -4.42
N VAL A 77 10.12 -9.67 -4.15
CA VAL A 77 9.35 -10.54 -3.24
C VAL A 77 9.39 -11.99 -3.73
N ASN A 78 9.13 -12.23 -5.01
CA ASN A 78 9.18 -13.58 -5.60
C ASN A 78 10.57 -14.22 -5.50
N TYR A 79 11.63 -13.43 -5.69
CA TYR A 79 13.01 -13.90 -5.50
C TYR A 79 13.25 -14.40 -4.08
N TYR A 80 12.78 -13.66 -3.07
CA TYR A 80 12.96 -14.04 -1.67
C TYR A 80 12.02 -15.16 -1.22
N ASP A 81 10.80 -15.24 -1.78
CA ASP A 81 9.87 -16.35 -1.57
C ASP A 81 10.50 -17.68 -1.98
N ASN A 82 11.04 -17.74 -3.20
CA ASN A 82 11.74 -18.91 -3.73
C ASN A 82 12.94 -19.32 -2.87
N LYS A 83 13.70 -18.33 -2.37
CA LYS A 83 14.82 -18.60 -1.44
C LYS A 83 14.35 -19.22 -0.13
N LEU A 84 13.28 -18.69 0.46
CA LEU A 84 12.72 -19.21 1.70
C LEU A 84 12.18 -20.63 1.49
N ILE A 85 11.48 -20.90 0.40
CA ILE A 85 11.01 -22.25 0.05
C ILE A 85 12.18 -23.24 -0.05
N LEU A 86 13.25 -22.87 -0.77
CA LEU A 86 14.41 -23.73 -0.94
C LEU A 86 15.15 -23.98 0.39
N LEU A 87 15.25 -22.95 1.24
CA LEU A 87 15.78 -23.06 2.60
C LEU A 87 14.94 -24.01 3.46
N GLU A 88 13.62 -23.90 3.40
CA GLU A 88 12.72 -24.78 4.15
C GLU A 88 12.85 -26.22 3.71
N GLN A 89 12.92 -26.45 2.40
CA GLN A 89 13.10 -27.80 1.86
C GLN A 89 14.40 -28.44 2.35
N PHE A 90 15.48 -27.67 2.43
CA PHE A 90 16.78 -28.17 2.88
C PHE A 90 16.86 -28.36 4.39
N VAL A 91 16.40 -27.36 5.16
CA VAL A 91 16.47 -27.40 6.63
C VAL A 91 15.56 -28.49 7.19
N ASN A 92 14.35 -28.62 6.65
CA ASN A 92 13.36 -29.61 7.11
C ASN A 92 13.45 -30.95 6.36
N VAL A 93 14.41 -31.10 5.43
CA VAL A 93 14.66 -32.34 4.69
C VAL A 93 13.42 -32.85 3.94
N THR A 94 12.64 -31.94 3.35
CA THR A 94 11.43 -32.31 2.58
C THR A 94 11.75 -32.68 1.13
N LYS A 95 13.01 -32.50 0.70
CA LYS A 95 13.53 -32.94 -0.60
C LYS A 95 14.80 -33.77 -0.41
N PRO A 96 15.06 -34.77 -1.29
CA PRO A 96 16.27 -35.56 -1.23
C PRO A 96 17.50 -34.71 -1.56
N LYS A 97 18.68 -35.15 -1.12
CA LYS A 97 19.94 -34.44 -1.38
C LYS A 97 20.22 -34.23 -2.88
N SER A 98 19.85 -35.19 -3.73
CA SER A 98 20.00 -35.11 -5.19
C SER A 98 19.31 -33.88 -5.79
N PHE A 99 18.16 -33.47 -5.25
CA PHE A 99 17.46 -32.26 -5.67
C PHE A 99 18.34 -31.00 -5.52
N PHE A 100 19.09 -30.89 -4.41
CA PHE A 100 19.99 -29.76 -4.17
C PHE A 100 21.30 -29.87 -4.96
N GLU A 101 21.70 -31.08 -5.35
CA GLU A 101 22.86 -31.31 -6.21
C GLU A 101 22.57 -30.92 -7.67
N GLU A 102 21.37 -31.24 -8.16
CA GLU A 102 20.88 -30.82 -9.48
C GLU A 102 20.70 -29.30 -9.56
N ASN A 103 20.23 -28.69 -8.47
CA ASN A 103 20.00 -27.23 -8.36
C ASN A 103 21.11 -26.50 -7.58
N PHE A 104 22.35 -27.01 -7.64
CA PHE A 104 23.44 -26.58 -6.75
C PHE A 104 23.78 -25.10 -6.84
N ARG A 105 23.74 -24.51 -8.04
CA ARG A 105 24.03 -23.09 -8.23
C ARG A 105 23.08 -22.23 -7.40
N ASP A 106 21.77 -22.44 -7.57
CA ASP A 106 20.75 -21.65 -6.89
C ASP A 106 20.77 -21.90 -5.38
N PHE A 107 20.95 -23.16 -4.97
CA PHE A 107 21.07 -23.54 -3.56
C PHE A 107 22.28 -22.88 -2.88
N SER A 108 23.47 -22.95 -3.49
CA SER A 108 24.69 -22.38 -2.90
C SER A 108 24.66 -20.85 -2.83
N GLN A 109 23.92 -20.19 -3.73
CA GLN A 109 23.77 -18.73 -3.76
C GLN A 109 22.76 -18.17 -2.73
N ILE A 110 22.02 -19.03 -2.02
CA ILE A 110 21.07 -18.58 -1.00
C ILE A 110 21.73 -17.63 0.01
N ASN A 111 22.93 -17.99 0.50
CA ASN A 111 23.68 -17.24 1.51
C ASN A 111 24.57 -16.13 0.95
N LEU A 112 24.65 -15.98 -0.38
CA LEU A 112 25.70 -15.18 -1.04
C LEU A 112 25.17 -14.07 -1.94
N GLY A 113 23.86 -14.02 -2.19
CA GLY A 113 23.23 -13.00 -3.01
C GLY A 113 22.04 -12.36 -2.30
N TYR A 114 21.89 -11.06 -2.46
CA TYR A 114 20.71 -10.30 -2.04
C TYR A 114 20.25 -9.41 -3.20
N ARG A 115 18.96 -9.05 -3.19
CA ARG A 115 18.38 -8.05 -4.07
C ARG A 115 17.82 -6.92 -3.23
N GLN A 116 18.12 -5.69 -3.62
CA GLN A 116 17.58 -4.52 -2.96
C GLN A 116 16.39 -3.99 -3.74
N PHE A 117 15.35 -3.59 -3.03
CA PHE A 117 14.26 -2.75 -3.51
C PHE A 117 14.51 -1.34 -2.98
N ILE A 118 14.30 -0.33 -3.81
CA ILE A 118 14.48 1.07 -3.44
C ILE A 118 13.17 1.78 -3.72
N GLN A 119 12.58 2.35 -2.68
CA GLN A 119 11.30 3.03 -2.81
C GLN A 119 11.47 4.48 -3.28
N SER A 120 10.69 4.92 -4.27
CA SER A 120 10.64 6.34 -4.66
C SER A 120 9.70 7.13 -3.74
N ASN A 121 10.23 8.07 -2.95
CA ASN A 121 9.43 8.86 -2.01
C ASN A 121 9.32 10.36 -2.37
N GLN A 122 9.85 10.79 -3.52
CA GLN A 122 9.93 12.22 -3.85
C GLN A 122 8.55 12.87 -3.99
N ALA A 123 7.60 12.20 -4.66
CA ALA A 123 6.24 12.72 -4.80
C ALA A 123 5.50 12.77 -3.47
N PHE A 124 5.69 11.77 -2.62
CA PHE A 124 5.15 11.76 -1.26
C PHE A 124 5.70 12.91 -0.41
N LEU A 125 7.01 13.21 -0.48
CA LEU A 125 7.59 14.34 0.24
C LEU A 125 7.01 15.68 -0.24
N ARG A 126 6.77 15.84 -1.55
CA ARG A 126 6.08 17.02 -2.09
C ARG A 126 4.65 17.13 -1.57
N LEU A 127 3.91 16.02 -1.53
CA LEU A 127 2.55 15.98 -0.99
C LEU A 127 2.52 16.35 0.49
N LYS A 128 3.47 15.81 1.27
CA LYS A 128 3.59 16.09 2.71
C LYS A 128 3.81 17.58 3.00
N ASN A 129 4.58 18.27 2.15
CA ASN A 129 4.79 19.72 2.26
C ASN A 129 3.57 20.56 1.84
N GLN A 130 2.51 19.93 1.33
CA GLN A 130 1.26 20.57 0.89
C GLN A 130 0.06 20.09 1.72
N VAL A 131 0.30 19.43 2.86
CA VAL A 131 -0.77 18.82 3.68
C VAL A 131 -1.84 19.83 4.11
N GLU A 132 -1.45 21.07 4.41
CA GLU A 132 -2.38 22.13 4.82
C GLU A 132 -3.38 22.53 3.73
N LEU A 133 -3.08 22.19 2.47
CA LEU A 133 -3.94 22.49 1.32
C LEU A 133 -4.88 21.32 0.99
N LEU A 134 -4.70 20.14 1.62
CA LEU A 134 -5.50 18.95 1.33
C LEU A 134 -6.83 19.00 2.09
N PRO A 135 -7.96 18.73 1.41
CA PRO A 135 -9.23 18.50 2.09
C PRO A 135 -9.15 17.29 3.03
N ASP A 136 -9.95 17.31 4.12
CA ASP A 136 -9.96 16.26 5.15
C ASP A 136 -10.29 14.85 4.60
N GLU A 137 -10.97 14.76 3.45
CA GLU A 137 -11.28 13.49 2.79
C GLU A 137 -10.01 12.70 2.40
N TYR A 138 -8.86 13.35 2.26
CA TYR A 138 -7.57 12.71 1.96
C TYR A 138 -6.84 12.20 3.21
N ASN A 139 -7.32 12.48 4.43
CA ASN A 139 -6.66 12.06 5.68
C ASN A 139 -6.39 10.54 5.76
N PRO A 140 -7.33 9.65 5.35
CA PRO A 140 -7.05 8.21 5.30
C PRO A 140 -5.89 7.86 4.35
N LEU A 141 -5.87 8.46 3.15
CA LEU A 141 -4.77 8.26 2.19
C LEU A 141 -3.44 8.74 2.77
N LEU A 142 -3.41 9.94 3.38
CA LEU A 142 -2.21 10.49 4.00
C LEU A 142 -1.67 9.58 5.10
N LYS A 143 -2.55 9.00 5.92
CA LYS A 143 -2.16 8.03 6.94
C LYS A 143 -1.54 6.78 6.32
N SER A 144 -2.20 6.22 5.31
CA SER A 144 -1.72 5.08 4.54
C SER A 144 -0.35 5.33 3.89
N LEU A 145 -0.17 6.49 3.27
CA LEU A 145 1.11 6.91 2.67
C LEU A 145 2.20 7.12 3.73
N ASN A 146 1.87 7.71 4.89
CA ASN A 146 2.82 7.84 5.99
C ASN A 146 3.26 6.47 6.52
N ARG A 147 2.34 5.53 6.72
CA ARG A 147 2.70 4.16 7.11
C ARG A 147 3.62 3.50 6.08
N LEU A 148 3.31 3.64 4.79
CA LEU A 148 4.13 3.11 3.70
C LEU A 148 5.55 3.69 3.70
N TYR A 149 5.67 5.02 3.54
CA TYR A 149 6.94 5.69 3.28
C TYR A 149 7.76 6.00 4.55
N ILE A 150 7.18 5.84 5.75
CA ILE A 150 7.88 6.13 7.02
C ILE A 150 8.02 4.86 7.86
N GLU A 151 6.91 4.19 8.20
CA GLU A 151 6.95 3.03 9.11
C GLU A 151 7.49 1.79 8.40
N ASN A 152 6.86 1.39 7.29
CA ASN A 152 7.22 0.20 6.54
C ASN A 152 8.59 0.32 5.89
N ALA A 153 8.92 1.50 5.34
CA ALA A 153 10.26 1.78 4.81
C ALA A 153 11.37 1.55 5.86
N LYS A 154 11.20 2.06 7.09
CA LYS A 154 12.17 1.83 8.18
C LYS A 154 12.29 0.36 8.57
N LEU A 155 11.16 -0.36 8.65
CA LEU A 155 11.17 -1.80 8.94
C LEU A 155 11.90 -2.58 7.84
N TYR A 156 11.70 -2.20 6.58
CA TYR A 156 12.41 -2.78 5.45
C TYR A 156 13.90 -2.50 5.50
N ASP A 157 14.32 -1.24 5.70
CA ASP A 157 15.72 -0.85 5.76
C ASP A 157 16.47 -1.61 6.86
N PHE A 158 15.85 -1.75 8.04
CA PHE A 158 16.40 -2.53 9.14
C PHE A 158 16.54 -4.01 8.78
N ALA A 159 15.48 -4.62 8.24
CA ALA A 159 15.50 -6.04 7.87
C ALA A 159 16.50 -6.33 6.73
N HIS A 160 16.54 -5.46 5.72
CA HIS A 160 17.48 -5.55 4.61
C HIS A 160 18.93 -5.41 5.10
N SER A 161 19.20 -4.44 5.98
CA SER A 161 20.53 -4.27 6.57
C SER A 161 20.97 -5.51 7.35
N ASN A 162 20.06 -6.16 8.09
CA ASN A 162 20.35 -7.41 8.78
C ASN A 162 20.72 -8.53 7.78
N VAL A 163 19.92 -8.73 6.73
CA VAL A 163 20.19 -9.73 5.69
C VAL A 163 21.54 -9.49 5.01
N THR A 164 21.80 -8.26 4.59
CA THR A 164 23.07 -7.87 3.96
C THR A 164 24.24 -8.13 4.90
N ASN A 165 24.13 -7.77 6.18
CA ASN A 165 25.16 -8.05 7.18
C ASN A 165 25.42 -9.56 7.38
N VAL A 166 24.36 -10.37 7.46
CA VAL A 166 24.48 -11.83 7.62
C VAL A 166 25.19 -12.45 6.41
N MET A 167 24.81 -12.05 5.20
CA MET A 167 25.37 -12.58 3.95
C MET A 167 26.80 -12.10 3.70
N LEU A 168 27.11 -10.82 3.91
CA LEU A 168 28.45 -10.27 3.70
C LEU A 168 29.46 -10.87 4.69
N LYS A 169 29.08 -11.04 5.97
CA LYS A 169 29.94 -11.70 6.96
C LYS A 169 30.23 -13.14 6.56
N TYR A 170 29.23 -13.86 6.06
CA TYR A 170 29.43 -15.22 5.59
C TYR A 170 30.31 -15.29 4.34
N LYS A 171 30.06 -14.41 3.37
CA LYS A 171 30.88 -14.29 2.16
C LYS A 171 32.34 -14.02 2.51
N SER A 172 32.62 -13.06 3.41
CA SER A 172 33.98 -12.81 3.92
C SER A 172 34.59 -14.07 4.52
N LYS A 173 33.86 -14.72 5.44
CA LYS A 173 34.31 -15.98 6.05
C LYS A 173 34.67 -17.04 5.01
N LEU A 174 33.92 -17.14 3.91
CA LEU A 174 34.28 -18.08 2.85
C LEU A 174 35.60 -17.71 2.17
N TYR A 175 35.78 -16.44 1.78
CA TYR A 175 37.04 -15.98 1.17
C TYR A 175 38.24 -16.14 2.10
N ASP A 176 38.06 -15.88 3.40
CA ASP A 176 39.15 -15.93 4.38
C ASP A 176 39.61 -17.36 4.69
N ASN A 177 38.74 -18.36 4.53
CA ASN A 177 39.00 -19.72 5.00
C ASN A 177 39.08 -20.78 3.89
N PHE A 178 38.58 -20.51 2.69
CA PHE A 178 38.47 -21.53 1.63
C PHE A 178 39.08 -21.07 0.31
N ARG A 179 40.14 -21.75 -0.12
CA ARG A 179 40.82 -21.49 -1.41
C ARG A 179 39.92 -21.75 -2.62
N TRP A 180 38.99 -22.71 -2.51
CA TRP A 180 38.05 -23.05 -3.58
C TRP A 180 37.04 -21.93 -3.92
N MET A 181 37.05 -20.80 -3.20
CA MET A 181 36.23 -19.65 -3.56
C MET A 181 36.55 -19.10 -4.97
N GLU A 182 37.77 -19.26 -5.46
CA GLU A 182 38.11 -18.92 -6.85
C GLU A 182 37.33 -19.79 -7.85
N ASP A 183 37.32 -21.10 -7.65
CA ASP A 183 36.55 -22.06 -8.44
C ASP A 183 35.04 -21.78 -8.35
N TYR A 184 34.55 -21.47 -7.14
CA TYR A 184 33.16 -21.11 -6.92
C TYR A 184 32.73 -19.90 -7.76
N GLN A 185 33.54 -18.83 -7.79
CA GLN A 185 33.25 -17.63 -8.60
C GLN A 185 33.23 -17.93 -10.11
N LYS A 186 34.03 -18.89 -10.58
CA LYS A 186 34.06 -19.35 -11.97
C LYS A 186 32.92 -20.34 -12.29
N ASN A 187 32.03 -20.63 -11.34
CA ASN A 187 31.00 -21.68 -11.41
C ASN A 187 31.57 -23.10 -11.59
N ASN A 188 32.82 -23.32 -11.17
CA ASN A 188 33.45 -24.64 -11.14
C ASN A 188 33.16 -25.32 -9.80
N PHE A 189 32.03 -26.04 -9.69
CA PHE A 189 31.58 -26.63 -8.42
C PHE A 189 32.23 -28.00 -8.16
N THR A 190 33.44 -27.99 -7.63
CA THR A 190 34.20 -29.21 -7.26
C THR A 190 33.48 -30.05 -6.19
N PRO A 191 33.81 -31.34 -6.04
CA PRO A 191 33.25 -32.19 -4.98
C PRO A 191 33.44 -31.62 -3.56
N GLU A 192 34.56 -30.93 -3.31
CA GLU A 192 34.82 -30.26 -2.03
C GLU A 192 33.81 -29.13 -1.75
N ILE A 193 33.56 -28.29 -2.76
CA ILE A 193 32.56 -27.21 -2.69
C ILE A 193 31.18 -27.80 -2.40
N LYS A 194 30.75 -28.79 -3.20
CA LYS A 194 29.45 -29.45 -3.01
C LYS A 194 29.34 -30.07 -1.62
N ASN A 195 30.39 -30.73 -1.15
CA ASN A 195 30.42 -31.33 0.19
C ASN A 195 30.27 -30.28 1.29
N TYR A 196 30.95 -29.13 1.17
CA TYR A 196 30.82 -28.05 2.14
C TYR A 196 29.39 -27.51 2.22
N PHE A 197 28.78 -27.17 1.08
CA PHE A 197 27.43 -26.61 1.07
C PHE A 197 26.36 -27.64 1.48
N LEU A 198 26.49 -28.91 1.10
CA LEU A 198 25.45 -29.91 1.35
C LEU A 198 25.59 -30.62 2.70
N ASN A 199 26.80 -30.76 3.24
CA ASN A 199 27.04 -31.63 4.41
C ASN A 199 27.69 -30.91 5.60
N SER A 200 28.27 -29.71 5.43
CA SER A 200 28.93 -29.05 6.56
C SER A 200 27.93 -28.51 7.58
N GLU A 201 28.20 -28.77 8.86
CA GLU A 201 27.44 -28.17 9.96
C GLU A 201 27.54 -26.64 9.95
N ALA A 202 28.71 -26.10 9.54
CA ALA A 202 28.95 -24.68 9.42
C ALA A 202 28.01 -24.01 8.40
N ASN A 203 27.84 -24.58 7.20
CA ASN A 203 26.89 -24.05 6.22
C ASN A 203 25.44 -24.24 6.69
N ARG A 204 25.11 -25.39 7.30
CA ARG A 204 23.75 -25.61 7.83
C ARG A 204 23.38 -24.57 8.89
N LYS A 205 24.27 -24.29 9.84
CA LYS A 205 24.09 -23.21 10.84
C LYS A 205 23.94 -21.85 10.18
N GLN A 206 24.69 -21.56 9.12
CA GLN A 206 24.53 -20.32 8.37
C GLN A 206 23.17 -20.24 7.68
N LEU A 207 22.70 -21.29 7.01
CA LEU A 207 21.40 -21.31 6.33
C LEU A 207 20.25 -21.03 7.28
N ILE A 208 20.31 -21.55 8.53
CA ILE A 208 19.32 -21.25 9.58
C ILE A 208 19.32 -19.75 9.94
N LYS A 209 20.51 -19.15 10.12
CA LYS A 209 20.63 -17.69 10.39
C LYS A 209 20.10 -16.85 9.24
N THR A 210 20.43 -17.24 8.01
CA THR A 210 19.93 -16.58 6.80
C THR A 210 18.42 -16.70 6.70
N LYS A 211 17.83 -17.87 7.00
CA LYS A 211 16.38 -18.07 7.01
C LYS A 211 15.69 -17.08 7.95
N ASP A 212 16.17 -16.96 9.19
CA ASP A 212 15.62 -16.04 10.19
C ASP A 212 15.68 -14.58 9.73
N ALA A 213 16.83 -14.14 9.19
CA ALA A 213 16.97 -12.79 8.65
C ALA A 213 16.05 -12.54 7.44
N LEU A 214 15.95 -13.51 6.52
CA LEU A 214 15.13 -13.42 5.32
C LEU A 214 13.63 -13.39 5.62
N GLN A 215 13.15 -14.10 6.65
CA GLN A 215 11.74 -14.07 7.03
C GLN A 215 11.28 -12.66 7.40
N ASN A 216 12.10 -11.93 8.15
CA ASN A 216 11.81 -10.55 8.52
C ASN A 216 11.80 -9.60 7.32
N GLN A 217 12.78 -9.75 6.40
CA GLN A 217 12.81 -8.94 5.18
C GLN A 217 11.63 -9.27 4.26
N TYR A 218 11.31 -10.54 4.08
CA TYR A 218 10.17 -10.98 3.28
C TYR A 218 8.86 -10.41 3.82
N ALA A 219 8.65 -10.45 5.14
CA ALA A 219 7.48 -9.85 5.77
C ALA A 219 7.40 -8.33 5.53
N SER A 220 8.50 -7.60 5.68
CA SER A 220 8.51 -6.14 5.45
C SER A 220 8.29 -5.76 3.99
N MET A 221 8.85 -6.51 3.03
CA MET A 221 8.55 -6.33 1.60
C MET A 221 7.09 -6.63 1.28
N GLY A 222 6.50 -7.63 1.93
CA GLY A 222 5.06 -7.90 1.89
C GLY A 222 4.28 -6.64 2.28
N PHE A 223 4.53 -6.09 3.47
CA PHE A 223 3.85 -4.88 3.93
C PHE A 223 4.00 -3.68 3.00
N ILE A 224 5.19 -3.46 2.42
CA ILE A 224 5.38 -2.39 1.43
C ILE A 224 4.53 -2.65 0.19
N LYS A 225 4.65 -3.83 -0.43
CA LYS A 225 3.89 -4.20 -1.63
C LYS A 225 2.39 -4.05 -1.40
N ASP A 226 1.90 -4.62 -0.31
CA ASP A 226 0.49 -4.66 0.06
C ASP A 226 -0.07 -3.24 0.32
N GLN A 227 0.68 -2.40 1.03
CA GLN A 227 0.30 -1.02 1.30
C GLN A 227 0.41 -0.14 0.05
N SER A 228 1.39 -0.36 -0.84
CA SER A 228 1.50 0.35 -2.11
C SER A 228 0.30 0.11 -3.01
N VAL A 229 -0.14 -1.15 -3.12
CA VAL A 229 -1.36 -1.52 -3.86
C VAL A 229 -2.59 -0.82 -3.28
N SER A 230 -2.72 -0.82 -1.95
CA SER A 230 -3.81 -0.11 -1.26
C SER A 230 -3.82 1.39 -1.56
N CYS A 231 -2.68 2.07 -1.41
CA CYS A 231 -2.53 3.49 -1.70
C CYS A 231 -2.83 3.82 -3.17
N TYR A 232 -2.42 2.97 -4.12
CA TYR A 232 -2.67 3.15 -5.55
C TYR A 232 -4.18 3.14 -5.84
N LEU A 233 -4.91 2.18 -5.26
CA LEU A 233 -6.36 2.04 -5.45
C LEU A 233 -7.14 3.16 -4.76
N MET A 234 -6.70 3.61 -3.58
CA MET A 234 -7.25 4.81 -2.93
C MET A 234 -7.09 6.04 -3.84
N LEU A 235 -5.89 6.26 -4.39
CA LEU A 235 -5.63 7.37 -5.31
C LEU A 235 -6.46 7.29 -6.58
N LYS A 236 -6.63 6.09 -7.15
CA LYS A 236 -7.51 5.86 -8.31
C LYS A 236 -8.93 6.35 -8.03
N LYS A 237 -9.48 6.01 -6.85
CA LYS A 237 -10.79 6.46 -6.40
C LYS A 237 -10.86 7.98 -6.21
N PHE A 238 -9.91 8.57 -5.46
CA PHE A 238 -9.91 10.02 -5.20
C PHE A 238 -9.73 10.85 -6.49
N LEU A 239 -8.93 10.35 -7.43
CA LEU A 239 -8.70 11.00 -8.72
C LEU A 239 -9.81 10.72 -9.74
N GLN A 240 -10.84 9.94 -9.37
CA GLN A 240 -11.95 9.54 -10.26
C GLN A 240 -11.43 8.98 -11.59
N ASN A 241 -10.42 8.12 -11.51
CA ASN A 241 -9.77 7.54 -12.68
C ASN A 241 -10.39 6.18 -13.01
N ASP A 242 -11.18 6.12 -14.08
CA ASP A 242 -11.90 4.91 -14.52
C ASP A 242 -11.10 4.00 -15.48
N SER A 243 -9.80 4.27 -15.68
CA SER A 243 -8.94 3.39 -16.51
C SER A 243 -8.89 1.95 -15.99
N GLU A 244 -8.55 0.98 -16.83
CA GLU A 244 -8.31 -0.39 -16.34
C GLU A 244 -7.10 -0.43 -15.40
N LEU A 245 -7.05 -1.45 -14.53
CA LEU A 245 -5.89 -1.66 -13.67
C LEU A 245 -4.68 -2.08 -14.51
N PRO A 246 -3.46 -1.59 -14.20
CA PRO A 246 -2.25 -1.99 -14.90
C PRO A 246 -1.99 -3.50 -14.85
N GLU A 247 -1.37 -4.07 -15.88
CA GLU A 247 -1.12 -5.52 -16.03
C GLU A 247 -0.40 -6.14 -14.81
N VAL A 248 0.48 -5.39 -14.14
CA VAL A 248 1.18 -5.87 -12.94
C VAL A 248 0.21 -6.35 -11.84
N PHE A 249 -1.01 -5.82 -11.78
CA PHE A 249 -2.03 -6.24 -10.81
C PHE A 249 -2.50 -7.69 -11.04
N ASP A 250 -2.35 -8.25 -12.25
CA ASP A 250 -2.65 -9.66 -12.53
C ASP A 250 -1.73 -10.60 -11.75
N GLN A 251 -0.51 -10.16 -11.39
CA GLN A 251 0.45 -10.95 -10.63
C GLN A 251 0.10 -11.03 -9.13
N LEU A 252 -0.80 -10.17 -8.65
CA LEU A 252 -1.20 -10.11 -7.24
C LEU A 252 -2.19 -11.22 -6.84
N GLN A 253 -2.51 -12.14 -7.75
CA GLN A 253 -3.48 -13.24 -7.55
C GLN A 253 -4.84 -12.72 -7.06
N LEU A 254 -5.27 -11.57 -7.58
CA LEU A 254 -6.60 -10.99 -7.34
C LEU A 254 -7.67 -11.62 -8.23
N LYS A 255 -7.30 -12.63 -9.03
CA LYS A 255 -8.23 -13.46 -9.80
C LYS A 255 -8.77 -14.56 -8.89
N TYR A 256 -9.99 -14.37 -8.42
CA TYR A 256 -10.71 -15.33 -7.58
C TYR A 256 -11.01 -16.62 -8.36
N ARG A 257 -10.68 -17.77 -7.77
CA ARG A 257 -11.04 -19.12 -8.24
C ARG A 257 -12.44 -19.53 -7.78
N ILE A 258 -13.04 -18.78 -6.86
CA ILE A 258 -14.49 -18.84 -6.62
C ILE A 258 -15.17 -18.49 -7.94
N ASN A 259 -16.00 -19.39 -8.47
CA ASN A 259 -16.63 -19.23 -9.79
C ASN A 259 -17.48 -17.95 -9.93
N THR A 260 -17.82 -17.32 -8.79
CA THR A 260 -18.72 -16.18 -8.63
C THR A 260 -18.32 -15.38 -7.37
N PRO A 261 -17.21 -14.60 -7.39
CA PRO A 261 -16.83 -13.74 -6.25
C PRO A 261 -17.95 -12.77 -5.83
N GLU A 262 -18.89 -12.50 -6.72
CA GLU A 262 -20.12 -11.74 -6.48
C GLU A 262 -21.00 -12.35 -5.39
N GLU A 263 -20.95 -13.68 -5.19
CA GLU A 263 -21.65 -14.36 -4.09
C GLU A 263 -21.15 -13.93 -2.71
N LEU A 264 -19.91 -13.46 -2.62
CA LEU A 264 -19.33 -12.99 -1.37
C LEU A 264 -19.75 -11.55 -1.06
N ILE A 265 -20.27 -10.80 -2.02
CA ILE A 265 -20.68 -9.41 -1.83
C ILE A 265 -21.89 -9.35 -0.89
N GLY A 266 -21.86 -8.39 0.03
CA GLY A 266 -22.96 -8.09 0.93
C GLY A 266 -22.51 -7.56 2.29
N ASN A 267 -23.48 -7.25 3.13
CA ASN A 267 -23.24 -6.91 4.52
C ASN A 267 -23.20 -8.17 5.37
N TYR A 268 -22.34 -8.15 6.38
CA TYR A 268 -22.11 -9.24 7.31
C TYR A 268 -22.15 -8.66 8.72
N THR A 269 -23.00 -9.23 9.56
CA THR A 269 -23.28 -8.74 10.91
C THR A 269 -22.80 -9.71 11.97
N SER A 270 -22.16 -9.15 12.99
CA SER A 270 -21.83 -9.76 14.28
C SER A 270 -22.62 -9.03 15.37
N LEU A 271 -22.60 -9.55 16.61
CA LEU A 271 -23.26 -8.96 17.78
C LEU A 271 -23.03 -7.44 17.91
N ASN A 272 -21.83 -6.95 17.59
CA ASN A 272 -21.42 -5.57 17.84
C ASN A 272 -20.90 -4.82 16.59
N SER A 273 -20.98 -5.40 15.39
CA SER A 273 -20.35 -4.81 14.20
C SER A 273 -20.93 -5.32 12.89
N THR A 274 -21.10 -4.42 11.94
CA THR A 274 -21.43 -4.74 10.55
C THR A 274 -20.24 -4.42 9.65
N VAL A 275 -19.81 -5.38 8.84
CA VAL A 275 -18.81 -5.18 7.78
C VAL A 275 -19.46 -5.46 6.44
N SER A 276 -18.92 -4.90 5.36
CA SER A 276 -19.40 -5.16 4.01
C SER A 276 -18.27 -5.78 3.19
N VAL A 277 -18.59 -6.77 2.37
CA VAL A 277 -17.70 -7.21 1.31
C VAL A 277 -18.20 -6.56 0.03
N GLU A 278 -17.32 -5.83 -0.65
CA GLU A 278 -17.62 -5.10 -1.88
C GLU A 278 -16.67 -5.55 -3.00
N LEU A 279 -17.16 -5.58 -4.23
CA LEU A 279 -16.35 -5.80 -5.42
C LEU A 279 -16.18 -4.45 -6.14
N ARG A 280 -14.94 -3.99 -6.30
CA ARG A 280 -14.61 -2.75 -7.03
C ARG A 280 -13.47 -3.07 -8.00
N ASP A 281 -13.63 -2.76 -9.28
CA ASP A 281 -12.64 -3.07 -10.33
C ASP A 281 -12.20 -4.55 -10.36
N GLY A 282 -13.13 -5.47 -10.11
CA GLY A 282 -12.84 -6.91 -10.05
C GLY A 282 -12.07 -7.36 -8.80
N ILE A 283 -11.87 -6.47 -7.82
CA ILE A 283 -11.17 -6.74 -6.56
C ILE A 283 -12.16 -6.70 -5.40
N LEU A 284 -12.12 -7.73 -4.54
CA LEU A 284 -12.89 -7.80 -3.31
C LEU A 284 -12.24 -6.95 -2.21
N TYR A 285 -13.07 -6.23 -1.49
CA TYR A 285 -12.72 -5.39 -0.37
C TYR A 285 -13.56 -5.78 0.84
N LEU A 286 -12.91 -5.94 2.00
CA LEU A 286 -13.58 -5.92 3.29
C LEU A 286 -13.67 -4.47 3.76
N VAL A 287 -14.87 -3.94 3.73
CA VAL A 287 -15.22 -2.62 4.25
C VAL A 287 -15.64 -2.76 5.73
N PRO A 288 -14.93 -2.12 6.65
CA PRO A 288 -15.24 -2.18 8.08
C PRO A 288 -16.48 -1.33 8.43
N PRO A 289 -16.98 -1.41 9.67
CA PRO A 289 -18.18 -0.69 10.09
C PRO A 289 -18.02 0.82 9.94
N LYS A 290 -19.12 1.53 9.62
CA LYS A 290 -19.13 3.01 9.60
C LYS A 290 -18.72 3.67 10.93
N SER A 291 -18.89 2.96 12.05
CA SER A 291 -18.50 3.40 13.40
C SER A 291 -17.06 3.05 13.77
N ALA A 292 -16.32 2.38 12.88
CA ALA A 292 -14.94 2.03 13.14
C ALA A 292 -14.09 3.30 13.15
N SER A 293 -13.03 3.33 13.95
CA SER A 293 -12.14 4.51 14.01
C SER A 293 -11.60 4.84 12.61
N GLU A 294 -11.23 6.10 12.35
CA GLU A 294 -10.61 6.51 11.07
C GLU A 294 -9.38 5.66 10.70
N ILE A 295 -8.77 5.00 11.69
CA ILE A 295 -7.67 4.03 11.54
C ILE A 295 -8.09 2.79 10.75
N THR A 296 -9.35 2.39 10.89
CA THR A 296 -9.96 1.26 10.21
C THR A 296 -10.84 1.67 9.04
N ALA A 297 -11.09 2.95 8.74
CA ALA A 297 -11.95 3.35 7.61
C ALA A 297 -11.45 2.91 6.21
N GLU A 298 -10.27 2.28 6.13
CA GLU A 298 -9.67 1.70 4.95
C GLU A 298 -10.31 0.35 4.62
N SER A 299 -10.81 0.18 3.39
CA SER A 299 -11.29 -1.12 2.94
C SER A 299 -10.08 -2.04 2.71
N PHE A 300 -10.06 -3.23 3.33
CA PHE A 300 -8.96 -4.19 3.16
C PHE A 300 -9.14 -4.95 1.86
N ILE A 301 -8.12 -4.95 1.00
CA ILE A 301 -8.15 -5.77 -0.21
C ILE A 301 -8.09 -7.24 0.19
N LEU A 302 -8.94 -8.07 -0.41
CA LEU A 302 -9.03 -9.50 -0.13
C LEU A 302 -8.43 -10.33 -1.27
N GLN A 303 -7.51 -11.22 -0.92
CA GLN A 303 -6.94 -12.22 -1.82
C GLN A 303 -7.51 -13.60 -1.48
N GLU A 304 -7.82 -14.41 -2.50
CA GLU A 304 -8.17 -15.81 -2.26
C GLU A 304 -6.94 -16.65 -1.96
N ILE A 305 -6.97 -17.36 -0.84
CA ILE A 305 -5.89 -18.24 -0.39
C ILE A 305 -6.30 -19.72 -0.38
N GLY A 306 -7.58 -20.00 -0.64
CA GLY A 306 -8.14 -21.34 -0.71
C GLY A 306 -9.64 -21.27 -0.96
N LYS A 307 -10.25 -22.45 -1.16
CA LYS A 307 -11.70 -22.55 -1.38
C LYS A 307 -12.45 -21.85 -0.24
N ASP A 308 -13.33 -20.91 -0.61
CA ASP A 308 -14.14 -20.12 0.32
C ASP A 308 -13.31 -19.45 1.44
N THR A 309 -12.03 -19.17 1.19
CA THR A 309 -11.11 -18.62 2.17
C THR A 309 -10.36 -17.43 1.58
N LEU A 310 -10.63 -16.24 2.13
CA LEU A 310 -9.98 -14.99 1.74
C LEU A 310 -9.04 -14.50 2.84
N ALA A 311 -7.99 -13.79 2.47
CA ALA A 311 -7.09 -13.09 3.38
C ALA A 311 -7.05 -11.61 3.03
N ALA A 312 -6.98 -10.73 4.03
CA ALA A 312 -6.55 -9.37 3.73
C ALA A 312 -5.13 -9.42 3.16
N ILE A 313 -4.88 -8.65 2.10
CA ILE A 313 -3.55 -8.55 1.51
C ILE A 313 -2.56 -8.06 2.57
N ILE A 314 -2.96 -7.07 3.38
CA ILE A 314 -2.18 -6.58 4.52
C ILE A 314 -2.41 -7.52 5.73
N GLY A 315 -1.39 -8.31 6.07
CA GLY A 315 -1.38 -9.13 7.29
C GLY A 315 -1.95 -10.54 7.12
N LYS A 316 -1.09 -11.48 6.70
CA LYS A 316 -1.41 -12.89 6.45
C LYS A 316 -1.73 -13.73 7.71
N ASN A 317 -1.95 -13.12 8.87
CA ASN A 317 -2.17 -13.85 10.13
C ASN A 317 -3.65 -14.07 10.45
N THR A 318 -4.55 -13.45 9.71
CA THR A 318 -6.01 -13.58 9.88
C THR A 318 -6.67 -13.79 8.53
N PHE A 319 -7.55 -14.79 8.45
CA PHE A 319 -8.26 -15.17 7.25
C PHE A 319 -9.77 -15.12 7.48
N MET A 320 -10.53 -14.83 6.44
CA MET A 320 -11.98 -14.96 6.38
C MET A 320 -12.31 -16.31 5.77
N LYS A 321 -12.87 -17.21 6.56
CA LYS A 321 -13.39 -18.49 6.09
C LYS A 321 -14.91 -18.39 5.94
N PHE A 322 -15.38 -18.40 4.71
CA PHE A 322 -16.80 -18.34 4.39
C PHE A 322 -17.45 -19.69 4.59
N ASN A 323 -18.67 -19.67 5.10
CA ASN A 323 -19.48 -20.85 5.34
C ASN A 323 -20.71 -20.80 4.43
N ARG A 324 -21.09 -21.98 3.92
CA ARG A 324 -22.25 -22.15 3.02
C ARG A 324 -23.33 -22.97 3.70
N ASP A 325 -24.60 -22.68 3.38
CA ASP A 325 -25.75 -23.46 3.83
C ASP A 325 -25.86 -24.80 3.08
N ALA A 326 -26.89 -25.59 3.42
CA ALA A 326 -27.18 -26.87 2.75
C ALA A 326 -27.52 -26.72 1.25
N LYS A 327 -27.84 -25.52 0.76
CA LYS A 327 -28.12 -25.22 -0.64
C LYS A 327 -26.90 -24.67 -1.38
N GLY A 328 -25.78 -24.45 -0.67
CA GLY A 328 -24.55 -23.90 -1.21
C GLY A 328 -24.47 -22.37 -1.19
N GLU A 329 -25.43 -21.67 -0.56
CA GLU A 329 -25.43 -20.21 -0.45
C GLU A 329 -24.56 -19.73 0.71
N ILE A 330 -23.89 -18.58 0.57
CA ILE A 330 -23.05 -18.01 1.63
C ILE A 330 -23.92 -17.55 2.81
N GLU A 331 -23.77 -18.18 3.98
CA GLU A 331 -24.45 -17.79 5.22
C GLU A 331 -23.69 -16.73 6.02
N GLY A 332 -22.39 -16.62 5.79
CA GLY A 332 -21.52 -15.80 6.62
C GLY A 332 -20.04 -16.19 6.47
N PHE A 333 -19.22 -15.64 7.35
CA PHE A 333 -17.82 -16.02 7.47
C PHE A 333 -17.32 -15.92 8.91
N ALA A 334 -16.21 -16.62 9.18
CA ALA A 334 -15.46 -16.52 10.42
C ALA A 334 -14.08 -15.91 10.17
N PHE A 335 -13.64 -14.98 11.01
CA PHE A 335 -12.24 -14.59 11.09
C PHE A 335 -11.47 -15.66 11.87
N VAL A 336 -10.41 -16.18 11.27
CA VAL A 336 -9.62 -17.28 11.82
C VAL A 336 -8.14 -16.90 11.81
N THR A 337 -7.40 -17.24 12.86
CA THR A 337 -5.94 -17.02 12.90
C THR A 337 -5.19 -18.10 12.13
N SER A 338 -4.09 -17.73 11.49
CA SER A 338 -3.15 -18.68 10.87
C SER A 338 -2.53 -19.66 11.88
N VAL A 339 -2.35 -19.19 13.12
CA VAL A 339 -1.85 -20.00 14.24
C VAL A 339 -3.04 -20.67 14.94
N GLY A 340 -3.14 -22.00 14.81
CA GLY A 340 -4.11 -22.82 15.55
C GLY A 340 -5.55 -22.81 15.02
N ASN A 341 -5.83 -22.17 13.87
CA ASN A 341 -7.17 -22.06 13.29
C ASN A 341 -8.24 -21.62 14.32
N LYS A 342 -7.86 -20.71 15.22
CA LYS A 342 -8.76 -20.23 16.25
C LYS A 342 -9.70 -19.19 15.64
N GLU A 343 -10.99 -19.41 15.80
CA GLU A 343 -12.01 -18.44 15.44
C GLU A 343 -11.93 -17.22 16.38
N LEU A 344 -11.81 -16.04 15.79
CA LEU A 344 -11.75 -14.75 16.49
C LEU A 344 -13.13 -14.10 16.57
N ALA A 345 -13.89 -14.17 15.48
CA ALA A 345 -15.23 -13.60 15.37
C ALA A 345 -15.97 -14.23 14.19
N SER A 346 -17.29 -14.33 14.29
CA SER A 346 -18.17 -14.81 13.23
C SER A 346 -19.16 -13.74 12.83
N TYR A 347 -19.44 -13.67 11.53
CA TYR A 347 -20.38 -12.74 10.95
C TYR A 347 -21.38 -13.49 10.07
N LYS A 348 -22.66 -13.15 10.20
CA LYS A 348 -23.73 -13.68 9.37
C LYS A 348 -24.02 -12.74 8.22
N LYS A 349 -24.20 -13.28 7.03
CA LYS A 349 -24.60 -12.51 5.85
C LYS A 349 -26.02 -11.99 6.06
N GLU A 350 -26.23 -10.68 5.87
CA GLU A 350 -27.57 -10.12 5.85
C GLU A 350 -28.34 -10.69 4.66
N LYS A 351 -29.52 -11.25 4.93
CA LYS A 351 -30.43 -11.67 3.86
C LYS A 351 -31.01 -10.42 3.21
N LYS A 352 -30.97 -10.36 1.88
CA LYS A 352 -31.59 -9.30 1.10
C LYS A 352 -33.10 -9.27 1.29
#